data_AF-A0A2V8IJL6-F1
#
_entry.id   AF-A0A2V8IJL6-F1
#
_cell.length_a   1.000
_cell.length_b   1.000
_cell.length_c   1.000
_cell.angle_alpha   90.00
_cell.angle_beta   90.00
_cell.angle_gamma   90.00
#
_symmetry.space_group_name_H-M   'P 1'
#
loop_
_entity.id
_entity.type
_entity.pdbx_description
1 polymer ?
#
loop_
_entity_poly.entity_id
_entity_poly.type
_entity_poly.pdbx_seq_one_letter_code
_entity_poly.pdbx_strand_id
1 'polypeptide(L)'
;MKRFLFVAVIGLVCVQLASAHIRIYPTESSFGAREKYTMRVPNEKQIGSSKVEGEFPAELQLYDFEFKPGWKIDFKKDDKGKIIGATWTGKLQPYEFVEFGMLGINP
;
A
#
# COMPACT_ATOMS: atom_id res chain seq x y z
N MET A 1 -11.90 54.80 5.89
CA MET A 1 -12.27 53.40 6.20
C MET A 1 -11.77 52.51 5.06
N LYS A 2 -10.60 51.87 5.20
CA LYS A 2 -10.04 51.01 4.15
C LYS A 2 -10.46 49.55 4.42
N ARG A 3 -11.40 49.04 3.63
CA ARG A 3 -11.80 47.63 3.66
C ARG A 3 -10.74 46.82 2.91
N PHE A 4 -9.95 46.03 3.64
CA PHE A 4 -9.09 44.99 3.05
C PHE A 4 -9.97 43.78 2.71
N LEU A 5 -10.07 43.43 1.43
CA LEU A 5 -10.61 42.15 0.99
C LEU A 5 -9.51 41.10 1.13
N PHE A 6 -9.72 40.07 1.95
CA PHE A 6 -8.91 38.86 1.95
C PHE A 6 -9.51 37.89 0.91
N VAL A 7 -8.76 37.62 -0.16
CA VAL A 7 -9.08 36.55 -1.11
C VAL A 7 -8.36 35.29 -0.63
N ALA A 8 -9.10 34.29 -0.18
CA ALA A 8 -8.55 32.97 0.12
C ALA A 8 -8.50 32.15 -1.17
N VAL A 9 -7.29 31.89 -1.67
CA VAL A 9 -7.05 30.97 -2.78
C VAL A 9 -7.01 29.56 -2.20
N ILE A 10 -8.04 28.75 -2.50
CA ILE A 10 -8.05 27.32 -2.18
C ILE A 10 -7.33 26.61 -3.34
N GLY A 11 -6.11 26.14 -3.10
CA GLY A 11 -5.36 25.34 -4.06
C GLY A 11 -5.90 23.91 -4.14
N LEU A 12 -6.30 23.48 -5.34
CA LEU A 12 -6.74 22.12 -5.62
C LEU A 12 -5.51 21.18 -5.66
N VAL A 13 -5.31 20.38 -4.61
CA VAL A 13 -4.24 19.36 -4.59
C VAL A 13 -4.73 18.13 -5.35
N CYS A 14 -4.25 17.95 -6.58
CA CYS A 14 -4.53 16.76 -7.39
C CYS A 14 -3.52 15.66 -7.05
N VAL A 15 -3.93 14.66 -6.27
CA VAL A 15 -3.08 13.50 -5.96
C VAL A 15 -3.07 12.58 -7.18
N GLN A 16 -1.97 12.56 -7.94
CA GLN A 16 -1.80 11.64 -9.05
C GLN A 16 -1.62 10.21 -8.52
N LEU A 17 -2.62 9.34 -8.74
CA LEU A 17 -2.48 7.91 -8.53
C LEU A 17 -1.52 7.34 -9.58
N ALA A 18 -0.35 6.87 -9.15
CA ALA A 18 0.54 6.10 -10.00
C ALA A 18 0.08 4.63 -9.99
N SER A 19 -0.45 4.16 -11.12
CA SER A 19 -0.62 2.73 -11.34
C SER A 19 0.74 2.13 -11.69
N ALA A 20 1.35 1.41 -10.75
CA ALA A 20 2.54 0.60 -11.00
C ALA A 20 2.12 -0.86 -11.22
N HIS A 21 2.86 -1.61 -12.06
CA HIS A 21 2.60 -3.03 -12.27
C HIS A 21 3.10 -3.85 -11.08
N ILE A 22 2.38 -3.74 -9.95
CA ILE A 22 2.63 -4.53 -8.75
C ILE A 22 2.31 -6.00 -9.06
N ARG A 23 3.18 -6.91 -8.60
CA ARG A 23 2.96 -8.36 -8.69
C ARG A 23 2.93 -8.99 -7.33
N ILE A 24 2.06 -9.99 -7.15
CA ILE A 24 1.99 -10.80 -5.94
C ILE A 24 2.34 -12.24 -6.29
N TYR A 25 3.22 -12.84 -5.50
CA TYR A 25 3.60 -14.25 -5.62
C TYR A 25 3.27 -15.02 -4.33
N PRO A 26 2.86 -16.29 -4.43
CA PRO A 26 2.57 -16.97 -5.69
C PRO A 26 1.28 -16.45 -6.33
N THR A 27 1.15 -16.68 -7.64
CA THR A 27 -0.01 -16.26 -8.44
C THR A 27 -1.20 -17.20 -8.27
N GLU A 28 -0.94 -18.40 -7.75
CA GLU A 28 -1.93 -19.43 -7.46
C GLU A 28 -1.61 -20.04 -6.10
N SER A 29 -2.64 -20.45 -5.38
CA SER A 29 -2.55 -21.02 -4.05
C SER A 29 -3.63 -22.09 -3.87
N SER A 30 -3.33 -23.10 -3.07
CA SER A 30 -4.28 -24.16 -2.73
C SER A 30 -5.20 -23.73 -1.59
N PHE A 31 -6.45 -24.18 -1.58
CA PHE A 31 -7.39 -23.94 -0.49
C PHE A 31 -6.79 -24.34 0.87
N GLY A 32 -6.85 -23.44 1.85
CA GLY A 32 -6.32 -23.65 3.20
C GLY A 32 -4.78 -23.65 3.33
N ALA A 33 -4.04 -23.36 2.25
CA ALA A 33 -2.59 -23.30 2.28
C ALA A 33 -2.11 -22.17 3.20
N ARG A 34 -1.09 -22.47 4.01
CA ARG A 34 -0.36 -21.47 4.81
C ARG A 34 0.91 -21.12 4.07
N GLU A 35 1.01 -19.88 3.60
CA GLU A 35 2.13 -19.49 2.77
C GLU A 35 2.48 -18.01 2.85
N LYS A 36 3.64 -17.69 2.27
CA LYS A 36 4.13 -16.33 2.15
C LYS A 36 3.70 -15.75 0.81
N TYR A 37 2.86 -14.73 0.86
CA TYR A 37 2.61 -13.84 -0.25
C TYR A 37 3.69 -12.75 -0.32
N THR A 38 4.21 -12.48 -1.50
CA THR A 38 5.24 -11.46 -1.74
C THR A 38 4.74 -10.44 -2.74
N MET A 39 4.49 -9.22 -2.27
CA MET A 39 4.11 -8.09 -3.12
C MET A 39 5.37 -7.34 -3.59
N ARG A 40 5.65 -7.37 -4.89
CA ARG A 40 6.76 -6.65 -5.54
C ARG A 40 6.28 -5.34 -6.14
N VAL A 41 6.91 -4.24 -5.73
CA VAL A 41 6.55 -2.87 -6.10
C VAL A 41 7.72 -2.21 -6.85
N PRO A 42 7.65 -2.08 -8.19
CA PRO A 42 8.66 -1.36 -8.96
C PRO A 42 8.44 0.16 -8.95
N ASN A 43 9.52 0.95 -8.99
CA ASN A 43 9.45 2.39 -9.19
C ASN A 43 9.47 2.78 -10.68
N GLU A 44 8.37 2.53 -11.40
CA GLU A 44 8.29 2.79 -12.85
C GLU A 44 8.39 4.27 -13.21
N LYS A 45 7.90 5.17 -12.33
CA LYS A 45 7.91 6.62 -12.55
C LYS A 45 9.18 7.30 -12.08
N GLN A 46 10.11 6.58 -11.45
CA GLN A 46 11.38 7.11 -10.98
C GLN A 46 11.20 8.27 -9.97
N ILE A 47 10.20 8.18 -9.08
CA ILE A 47 9.90 9.21 -8.08
C ILE A 47 10.30 8.75 -6.67
N GLY A 48 10.83 9.66 -5.86
CA GLY A 48 11.46 9.37 -4.56
C GLY A 48 10.53 8.96 -3.41
N SER A 49 9.21 9.00 -3.61
CA SER A 49 8.21 8.72 -2.56
C SER A 49 7.14 7.80 -3.12
N SER A 50 6.79 6.79 -2.35
CA SER A 50 5.80 5.80 -2.75
C SER A 50 4.82 5.54 -1.61
N LYS A 51 3.54 5.63 -1.95
CA LYS A 51 2.44 5.11 -1.15
C LYS A 51 1.82 3.97 -1.95
N VAL A 52 1.75 2.79 -1.35
CA VAL A 52 1.07 1.62 -1.90
C VAL A 52 -0.12 1.32 -1.01
N GLU A 53 -1.28 1.16 -1.59
CA GLU A 53 -2.51 0.83 -0.88
C GLU A 53 -3.13 -0.41 -1.52
N GLY A 54 -3.47 -1.40 -0.71
CA GLY A 54 -4.04 -2.65 -1.17
C GLY A 54 -5.19 -3.09 -0.28
N GLU A 55 -6.25 -3.60 -0.91
CA GLU A 55 -7.35 -4.29 -0.24
C GLU A 55 -7.16 -5.80 -0.40
N PHE A 56 -7.49 -6.55 0.64
CA PHE A 56 -7.34 -8.00 0.67
C PHE A 56 -8.70 -8.68 0.44
N PRO A 57 -8.73 -9.82 -0.27
CA PRO A 57 -9.94 -10.61 -0.40
C PRO A 57 -10.54 -10.95 0.97
N ALA A 58 -11.87 -10.86 1.08
CA ALA A 58 -12.57 -11.03 2.34
C ALA A 58 -12.37 -12.40 2.99
N GLU A 59 -11.99 -13.42 2.22
CA GLU A 59 -11.79 -14.78 2.70
C GLU A 59 -10.31 -15.06 3.05
N LEU A 60 -9.37 -14.31 2.47
CA LEU A 60 -7.94 -14.39 2.79
C LEU A 60 -7.70 -14.01 4.25
N GLN A 61 -6.89 -14.79 4.96
CA GLN A 61 -6.53 -14.54 6.35
C GLN A 61 -5.05 -14.20 6.47
N LEU A 62 -4.71 -12.91 6.39
CA LEU A 62 -3.35 -12.43 6.67
C LEU A 62 -3.14 -12.26 8.18
N TYR A 63 -2.02 -12.76 8.69
CA TYR A 63 -1.71 -12.73 10.12
C TYR A 63 -0.34 -12.12 10.45
N ASP A 64 0.65 -12.18 9.55
CA ASP A 64 1.95 -11.52 9.74
C ASP A 64 2.37 -10.72 8.51
N PHE A 65 3.12 -9.65 8.75
CA PHE A 65 3.64 -8.74 7.73
C PHE A 65 5.14 -8.51 7.93
N GLU A 66 5.89 -8.52 6.83
CA GLU A 66 7.32 -8.23 6.84
C GLU A 66 7.54 -6.72 6.85
N PHE A 67 7.94 -6.19 8.01
CA PHE A 67 8.29 -4.78 8.16
C PHE A 67 9.67 -4.49 7.57
N LYS A 68 9.78 -3.40 6.80
CA LYS A 68 11.04 -2.95 6.19
C LYS A 68 11.54 -1.67 6.85
N PRO A 69 12.86 -1.51 7.08
CA PRO A 69 13.42 -0.26 7.57
C PRO A 69 13.01 0.92 6.69
N GLY A 70 12.58 2.02 7.31
CA GLY A 70 12.14 3.23 6.59
C GLY A 70 10.75 3.15 5.95
N TRP A 71 10.03 2.04 6.15
CA TRP A 71 8.63 1.88 5.70
C TRP A 71 7.68 1.81 6.89
N LYS A 72 6.53 2.46 6.72
CA LYS A 72 5.39 2.38 7.65
C LYS A 72 4.28 1.54 7.01
N ILE A 73 3.61 0.72 7.82
CA ILE A 73 2.40 -0.01 7.43
C ILE A 73 1.24 0.48 8.30
N ASP A 74 0.17 0.96 7.67
CA ASP A 74 -1.10 1.27 8.30
C ASP A 74 -2.14 0.21 7.88
N PHE A 75 -2.76 -0.46 8.84
CA PHE A 75 -3.73 -1.52 8.58
C PHE A 75 -5.16 -0.99 8.53
N LYS A 76 -5.90 -1.37 7.48
CA LYS A 76 -7.35 -1.23 7.41
C LYS A 76 -7.96 -2.48 8.02
N LYS A 77 -8.75 -2.31 9.08
CA LYS A 77 -9.46 -3.40 9.76
C LYS A 77 -10.97 -3.22 9.64
N ASP A 78 -11.69 -4.34 9.58
CA ASP A 78 -13.15 -4.34 9.73
C ASP A 78 -13.57 -4.19 11.21
N ASP A 79 -14.89 -4.14 11.44
CA ASP A 79 -15.48 -4.02 12.79
C ASP A 79 -15.15 -5.18 13.72
N LYS A 80 -14.69 -6.32 13.17
CA LYS A 80 -14.28 -7.51 13.91
C LYS A 80 -12.76 -7.55 14.15
N GLY A 81 -12.03 -6.52 13.69
CA GLY A 81 -10.59 -6.44 13.81
C GLY A 81 -9.81 -7.22 12.75
N LYS A 82 -10.47 -7.83 11.77
CA LYS A 82 -9.81 -8.53 10.66
C LYS A 82 -9.12 -7.52 9.76
N ILE A 83 -7.88 -7.81 9.37
CA ILE A 83 -7.14 -6.99 8.41
C ILE A 83 -7.73 -7.22 7.01
N ILE A 84 -8.30 -6.16 6.43
CA ILE A 84 -8.95 -6.16 5.11
C ILE A 84 -8.20 -5.30 4.09
N GLY A 85 -7.14 -4.63 4.52
CA GLY A 85 -6.24 -3.88 3.65
C GLY A 85 -5.04 -3.34 4.40
N ALA A 86 -4.08 -2.83 3.67
CA ALA A 86 -2.92 -2.17 4.23
C ALA A 86 -2.42 -1.04 3.31
N THR A 87 -1.81 -0.04 3.94
CA THR A 87 -1.11 1.05 3.27
C THR A 87 0.36 1.00 3.66
N TRP A 88 1.26 0.87 2.68
CA TRP A 88 2.70 0.97 2.85
C TRP A 88 3.15 2.36 2.41
N THR A 89 3.86 3.07 3.28
CA THR A 89 4.42 4.39 2.98
C THR A 89 5.93 4.38 3.21
N GLY A 90 6.68 4.82 2.21
CA GLY A 90 8.14 4.86 2.27
C GLY A 90 8.75 5.58 1.08
N LYS A 91 10.07 5.50 0.99
CA LYS A 91 10.84 6.06 -0.14
C LYS A 91 11.33 4.94 -1.04
N LEU A 92 11.26 5.19 -2.34
CA LEU A 92 11.82 4.37 -3.41
C LEU A 92 12.58 5.33 -4.32
N GLN A 93 13.88 5.15 -4.49
CA GLN A 93 14.67 5.96 -5.41
C GLN A 93 14.43 5.51 -6.86
N PRO A 94 14.81 6.33 -7.84
CA PRO A 94 14.93 5.87 -9.21
C PRO A 94 15.69 4.54 -9.30
N TYR A 95 15.17 3.62 -10.12
CA TYR A 95 15.70 2.29 -10.40
C TYR A 95 15.63 1.30 -9.22
N GLU A 96 14.94 1.65 -8.14
CA GLU A 96 14.67 0.72 -7.04
C GLU A 96 13.33 -0.02 -7.21
N PHE A 97 13.26 -1.18 -6.58
CA PHE A 97 12.01 -1.88 -6.27
C PHE A 97 12.06 -2.33 -4.81
N VAL A 98 10.89 -2.60 -4.24
CA VAL A 98 10.77 -3.16 -2.89
C VAL A 98 9.82 -4.36 -2.91
N GLU A 99 10.03 -5.28 -1.98
CA GLU A 99 9.13 -6.41 -1.74
C GLU A 99 8.58 -6.37 -0.31
N PHE A 100 7.29 -6.65 -0.17
CA PHE A 100 6.62 -6.81 1.12
C PHE A 100 6.08 -8.23 1.25
N GLY A 101 6.56 -8.95 2.27
CA GLY A 101 6.07 -10.26 2.62
C GLY A 101 4.83 -10.19 3.51
N MET A 102 3.89 -11.10 3.29
CA MET A 102 2.70 -11.29 4.11
C MET A 102 2.49 -12.78 4.30
N LEU A 103 2.32 -13.24 5.54
CA LEU A 103 1.92 -14.62 5.80
C LEU A 103 0.41 -14.70 5.92
N GLY A 104 -0.18 -15.67 5.24
CA GLY A 104 -1.62 -15.87 5.27
C GLY A 104 -2.07 -17.29 5.04
N ILE A 105 -3.37 -17.49 5.28
CA ILE A 105 -4.10 -18.71 4.93
C ILE A 105 -4.98 -18.40 3.73
N ASN A 106 -4.73 -19.08 2.62
CA ASN A 106 -5.58 -18.99 1.43
C ASN A 106 -6.95 -19.58 1.74
N PRO A 107 -8.05 -18.91 1.36
CA PRO A 107 -9.38 -19.39 1.65
C PRO A 107 -9.69 -20.71 0.97
#